data_AF-A0A527WV92-F1
#
_entry.id   AF-A0A527WV92-F1
#
_cell.length_a   1.000
_cell.length_b   1.000
_cell.length_c   1.000
_cell.angle_alpha   90.00
_cell.angle_beta   90.00
_cell.angle_gamma   90.00
#
_symmetry.space_group_name_H-M   'P 1'
#
loop_
_entity.id
_entity.type
_entity.pdbx_description
1 polymer ?
#
loop_
_entity_poly.entity_id
_entity_poly.type
_entity_poly.pdbx_seq_one_letter_code
_entity_poly.pdbx_strand_id
1 'polypeptide(L)' 'MTEPRRRTPPTFEQLRTMSGQELGVSDWTTVDQRRIDQFAECTGDHQWIHVDPERAKR' A
#
# COMPACT_ATOMS: atom_id res chain seq x y z
N MET A 1 -3.64 -10.20 -18.91
CA MET A 1 -5.01 -9.66 -18.97
C MET A 1 -5.05 -8.48 -18.01
N THR A 2 -4.83 -7.27 -18.49
CA THR A 2 -4.82 -6.08 -17.64
C THR A 2 -5.81 -5.12 -18.26
N GLU A 3 -7.06 -5.16 -17.78
CA GLU A 3 -8.00 -4.11 -18.16
C GLU A 3 -7.45 -2.76 -17.69
N PRO A 4 -7.55 -1.71 -18.51
CA PRO A 4 -7.06 -0.39 -18.14
C PRO A 4 -7.84 0.11 -16.92
N ARG A 5 -7.12 0.43 -15.83
CA ARG A 5 -7.69 1.06 -14.64
C ARG A 5 -8.57 2.24 -15.04
N ARG A 6 -9.83 2.27 -14.59
CA ARG A 6 -10.69 3.45 -14.73
C ARG A 6 -9.98 4.64 -14.09
N ARG A 7 -9.62 5.63 -14.91
CA ARG A 7 -8.87 6.82 -14.47
C ARG A 7 -9.71 7.79 -13.66
N THR A 8 -11.03 7.70 -13.77
CA THR A 8 -11.98 8.56 -13.05
C THR A 8 -12.59 7.77 -11.89
N PRO A 9 -12.33 8.18 -10.63
CA PRO A 9 -13.02 7.63 -9.48
C PRO A 9 -14.54 7.88 -9.59
N PRO A 10 -15.38 6.95 -9.09
CA PRO A 10 -16.82 7.18 -9.02
C PRO A 10 -17.14 8.38 -8.11
N THR A 11 -18.26 9.06 -8.40
CA THR A 11 -18.79 10.10 -7.51
C THR A 11 -19.33 9.49 -6.22
N PHE A 12 -19.55 10.32 -5.19
CA PHE A 12 -20.15 9.89 -3.93
C PHE A 12 -21.51 9.19 -4.12
N GLU A 13 -22.35 9.69 -5.04
CA GLU A 13 -23.63 9.07 -5.35
C GLU A 13 -23.47 7.70 -6.03
N GLN A 14 -22.53 7.59 -6.97
CA GLN A 14 -22.24 6.34 -7.68
C GLN A 14 -21.70 5.26 -6.74
N LEU A 15 -20.92 5.63 -5.72
CA LEU A 15 -20.41 4.67 -4.73
C LEU A 15 -21.52 3.94 -3.97
N ARG A 16 -22.70 4.57 -3.77
CA ARG A 16 -23.81 3.97 -3.02
C ARG A 16 -24.34 2.71 -3.68
N THR A 17 -24.30 2.63 -5.01
CA THR A 17 -24.83 1.48 -5.77
C THR A 17 -23.82 0.34 -5.89
N MET A 18 -22.57 0.54 -5.45
CA MET A 18 -21.48 -0.42 -5.59
C MET A 18 -21.27 -1.29 -4.35
N SER A 19 -22.16 -1.22 -3.35
CA SER A 19 -22.07 -2.04 -2.15
C SER A 19 -22.06 -3.53 -2.51
N GLY A 20 -21.07 -4.27 -1.99
CA GLY A 20 -20.88 -5.70 -2.26
C GLY A 20 -20.19 -6.02 -3.59
N GLN A 21 -19.78 -5.02 -4.38
CA GLN A 21 -19.00 -5.23 -5.61
C GLN A 21 -17.50 -5.11 -5.36
N GLU A 22 -16.70 -5.92 -6.06
CA GLU A 22 -15.25 -5.76 -6.10
C GLU A 22 -14.87 -4.53 -6.93
N LEU A 23 -14.04 -3.64 -6.37
CA LEU A 23 -13.60 -2.40 -7.03
C LEU A 23 -12.39 -2.60 -7.95
N GLY A 24 -11.78 -3.78 -7.90
CA GLY A 24 -10.56 -4.15 -8.62
C GLY A 24 -9.37 -4.39 -7.69
N VAL A 25 -8.31 -4.93 -8.27
CA VAL A 25 -7.05 -5.24 -7.58
C VAL A 25 -6.02 -4.15 -7.92
N SER A 26 -5.25 -3.70 -6.92
CA SER A 26 -4.18 -2.73 -7.16
C SER A 26 -3.02 -3.36 -7.93
N ASP A 27 -2.21 -2.52 -8.57
CA ASP A 27 -0.92 -2.98 -9.08
C ASP A 27 0.00 -3.38 -7.92
N TRP A 28 0.98 -4.24 -8.24
CA TRP A 28 2.08 -4.51 -7.33
C TRP A 28 2.86 -3.23 -7.02
N THR A 29 3.25 -3.07 -5.76
CA THR A 29 4.08 -1.94 -5.33
C THR A 29 5.30 -2.48 -4.60
N THR A 30 6.49 -2.04 -5.00
CA THR A 30 7.73 -2.35 -4.29
C THR A 30 7.74 -1.65 -2.94
N VAL A 31 8.05 -2.42 -1.89
CA VAL A 31 8.37 -1.90 -0.56
C VAL A 31 9.87 -2.06 -0.36
N ASP A 32 10.59 -0.97 -0.53
CA ASP A 32 12.05 -0.91 -0.32
C ASP A 32 12.37 -0.50 1.14
N GLN A 33 13.65 -0.61 1.51
CA GLN A 33 14.11 -0.24 2.84
C GLN A 33 13.80 1.23 3.17
N ARG A 34 13.97 2.14 2.19
CA ARG A 34 13.70 3.57 2.38
C ARG A 34 12.24 3.82 2.81
N ARG A 35 11.27 3.09 2.25
CA ARG A 35 9.87 3.22 2.65
C ARG A 35 9.63 2.70 4.07
N ILE A 36 10.32 1.63 4.47
CA ILE A 36 10.26 1.07 5.82
C ILE A 36 10.88 2.07 6.82
N ASP A 37 12.03 2.64 6.51
CA ASP A 37 12.70 3.65 7.35
C ASP A 37 11.80 4.87 7.54
N GLN A 38 11.18 5.37 6.47
CA GLN A 38 10.22 6.49 6.57
C GLN A 38 9.01 6.16 7.45
N PHE A 39 8.54 4.91 7.43
CA PHE A 39 7.46 4.48 8.30
C PHE A 39 7.90 4.47 9.78
N ALA A 40 9.10 3.98 10.06
CA ALA A 40 9.69 4.01 11.40
C ALA A 40 9.80 5.46 11.93
N GLU A 41 10.30 6.39 11.11
CA GLU A 41 10.39 7.81 11.46
C GLU A 41 9.01 8.42 11.74
N CYS A 42 8.00 8.11 10.92
CA CYS A 42 6.65 8.65 11.09
C CYS A 42 5.91 8.09 12.32
N THR A 43 6.20 6.85 12.71
CA THR A 43 5.46 6.15 13.77
C THR A 43 6.23 6.08 15.09
N GLY A 44 7.53 6.34 15.06
CA GLY A 44 8.44 6.11 16.18
C GLY A 44 8.85 4.64 16.34
N ASP A 45 8.36 3.72 15.52
CA ASP A 45 8.68 2.29 15.60
C ASP A 45 10.03 1.98 14.93
N HIS A 46 11.09 2.07 15.72
CA HIS A 46 12.46 1.77 15.30
C HIS A 46 12.90 0.38 15.77
N GLN A 47 12.00 -0.59 15.89
CA GLN A 47 12.42 -1.95 16.21
C GLN A 47 13.44 -2.44 15.18
N TRP A 48 14.52 -3.05 15.67
CA TRP A 48 15.69 -3.41 14.85
C TRP A 48 15.34 -4.35 13.68
N ILE A 49 14.26 -5.13 13.79
CA ILE A 49 13.75 -5.99 12.71
C ILE A 49 13.29 -5.19 11.48
N HIS A 50 13.01 -3.89 11.64
CA HIS A 50 12.57 -2.99 10.57
C HIS A 50 13.72 -2.17 10.00
N VAL A 51 14.61 -1.65 10.85
CA VAL A 51 15.59 -0.60 10.49
C VAL A 51 17.05 -1.07 10.43
N ASP A 52 17.36 -2.30 10.85
CA ASP A 52 18.71 -2.87 10.79
C ASP A 52 18.72 -4.15 9.95
N PRO A 53 18.93 -4.04 8.61
CA PRO A 53 18.92 -5.19 7.72
C PRO A 53 20.01 -6.22 8.03
N GLU A 54 21.16 -5.80 8.52
CA GLU A 54 22.27 -6.71 8.80
C GLU A 54 22.02 -7.54 10.06
N ARG A 55 21.35 -6.95 11.05
CA ARG A 55 20.88 -7.68 12.21
C ARG A 55 19.65 -8.54 11.89
N ALA A 56 18.74 -8.06 11.04
CA ALA A 56 17.53 -8.77 10.63
C ALA A 56 17.82 -10.04 9.80
N LYS A 57 18.95 -10.11 9.09
CA LYS A 57 19.36 -11.28 8.30
C LYS A 57 19.86 -12.47 9.13
N ARG A 58 20.15 -12.28 10.42
CA ARG A 58 20.76 -13.28 11.31
C ARG A 58 19.69 -14.07 12.04
#